data_AF-A0AAN8ITY5-F1
#
_entry.id   AF-A0AAN8ITY5-F1
#
_cell.length_a   1.000
_cell.length_b   1.000
_cell.length_c   1.000
_cell.angle_alpha   90.00
_cell.angle_beta   90.00
_cell.angle_gamma   90.00
#
_symmetry.space_group_name_H-M   'P 1'
#
loop_
_entity.id
_entity.type
_entity.pdbx_description
1 polymer ?
#
loop_
_entity_poly.entity_id
_entity_poly.type
_entity_poly.pdbx_seq_one_letter_code
_entity_poly.pdbx_strand_id
1 'polypeptide(L)'
;MIDYIKQVFITGDVSCIGTKDDDLRRWSSEVAKEIAEQKPEFAVVHVQGLHSADDPDYISRVIISGIIDLPEIHKHFDSSIAFFDTTITGLGNLYLFRDHSAVQQFDRYLNTGYRQIRAGHDSIVGRSEADGFIRNTFGEQPIIIRRQFYVSTQKF
;
A
#
# COMPACT_ATOMS: atom_id res chain seq x y z
N MET A 1 14.95 5.68 -29.81
CA MET A 1 15.37 4.72 -28.77
C MET A 1 14.17 4.57 -27.86
N ILE A 2 13.65 3.36 -27.66
CA ILE A 2 12.51 3.18 -26.75
C ILE A 2 13.10 3.26 -25.35
N ASP A 3 12.80 4.34 -24.62
CA ASP A 3 13.17 4.46 -23.22
C ASP A 3 12.41 3.39 -22.43
N TYR A 4 13.15 2.42 -21.90
CA TYR A 4 12.57 1.38 -21.06
C TYR A 4 12.25 2.00 -19.69
N ILE A 5 10.97 2.09 -19.36
CA ILE A 5 10.53 2.51 -18.02
C ILE A 5 10.79 1.35 -17.07
N LYS A 6 11.79 1.49 -16.20
CA LYS A 6 12.07 0.50 -15.17
C LYS A 6 11.00 0.57 -14.09
N GLN A 7 10.38 -0.56 -13.77
CA GLN A 7 9.33 -0.67 -12.76
C GLN A 7 9.67 -1.75 -11.73
N VAL A 8 9.32 -1.54 -10.47
CA VAL A 8 9.48 -2.52 -9.39
C VAL A 8 8.13 -2.79 -8.73
N PHE A 9 7.80 -4.07 -8.57
CA PHE A 9 6.58 -4.50 -7.89
C PHE A 9 6.97 -5.44 -6.76
N ILE A 10 6.61 -5.08 -5.54
CA ILE A 10 6.83 -5.88 -4.35
C ILE A 10 5.46 -6.24 -3.78
N THR A 11 5.28 -7.50 -3.41
CA THR A 11 4.10 -7.95 -2.67
C THR A 11 4.57 -8.63 -1.40
N GLY A 12 4.00 -8.26 -0.26
CA GLY A 12 4.30 -8.87 1.04
C GLY A 12 3.04 -9.22 1.81
N ASP A 13 2.99 -10.43 2.35
CA ASP A 13 2.01 -10.82 3.36
C ASP A 13 2.60 -10.61 4.75
N VAL A 14 1.99 -9.71 5.53
CA VAL A 14 2.43 -9.35 6.88
C VAL A 14 1.65 -10.09 7.96
N SER A 15 0.79 -11.06 7.62
CA SER A 15 -0.05 -11.77 8.58
C SER A 15 0.74 -12.44 9.71
N CYS A 16 1.95 -12.92 9.40
CA CYS A 16 2.84 -13.60 10.34
C CYS A 16 3.78 -12.66 11.10
N ILE A 17 3.80 -11.37 10.74
CA ILE A 17 4.71 -10.35 11.27
C ILE A 17 3.95 -9.32 12.13
N GLY A 18 2.65 -9.15 11.88
CA GLY A 18 1.76 -8.06 12.33
C GLY A 18 1.77 -7.68 13.83
N THR A 19 2.38 -8.47 14.70
CA THR A 19 2.49 -8.22 16.15
C THR A 19 3.91 -7.87 16.63
N LYS A 20 4.91 -7.88 15.74
CA LYS A 20 6.32 -7.62 16.06
C LYS A 20 6.82 -6.37 15.34
N ASP A 21 6.76 -5.23 16.02
CA ASP A 21 7.11 -3.91 15.45
C ASP A 21 8.52 -3.89 14.84
N ASP A 22 9.52 -4.45 15.53
CA ASP A 22 10.90 -4.50 15.05
C ASP A 22 11.05 -5.29 13.74
N ASP A 23 10.35 -6.42 13.61
CA ASP A 23 10.39 -7.25 12.41
C ASP A 23 9.72 -6.54 11.23
N LEU A 24 8.62 -5.81 11.48
CA LEU A 24 7.95 -5.00 10.46
C LEU A 24 8.79 -3.82 10.00
N ARG A 25 9.46 -3.12 10.93
CA ARG A 25 10.40 -2.04 10.59
C ARG A 25 11.55 -2.55 9.74
N ARG A 26 12.11 -3.70 10.13
CA ARG A 26 13.17 -4.36 9.37
C ARG A 26 12.69 -4.75 7.98
N TRP A 27 11.55 -5.42 7.86
CA TRP A 27 10.97 -5.80 6.59
C TRP A 27 10.75 -4.57 5.68
N SER A 28 10.17 -3.50 6.23
CA SER A 28 9.92 -2.25 5.50
C SER A 28 11.21 -1.61 5.00
N SER A 29 12.26 -1.62 5.82
CA SER A 29 13.58 -1.11 5.45
C SER A 29 14.22 -1.94 4.33
N GLU A 30 14.14 -3.27 4.36
CA GLU A 30 14.67 -4.12 3.30
C GLU A 30 13.90 -3.95 1.97
N VAL A 31 12.57 -3.81 2.04
CA VAL A 31 11.74 -3.46 0.87
C VAL A 31 12.20 -2.13 0.26
N ALA A 32 12.43 -1.12 1.08
CA ALA A 32 12.87 0.19 0.63
C ALA A 32 14.27 0.14 -0.01
N LYS A 33 15.21 -0.63 0.56
CA LYS A 33 16.54 -0.84 -0.03
C LYS A 33 16.45 -1.51 -1.39
N GLU A 34 15.65 -2.57 -1.53
CA GLU A 34 15.45 -3.27 -2.80
C GLU A 34 14.95 -2.30 -3.90
N ILE A 35 13.96 -1.47 -3.57
CA ILE A 35 13.45 -0.45 -4.52
C ILE A 35 14.54 0.57 -4.85
N ALA A 36 15.24 1.09 -3.83
CA ALA A 36 16.26 2.12 -3.99
C ALA A 36 17.46 1.66 -4.82
N GLU A 37 17.92 0.42 -4.65
CA GLU A 37 19.01 -0.17 -5.42
C GLU A 37 18.64 -0.29 -6.90
N GLN A 38 17.38 -0.61 -7.18
CA GLN A 38 16.90 -0.74 -8.54
C GLN A 38 16.68 0.61 -9.23
N LYS A 39 16.44 1.71 -8.50
CA LYS A 39 16.22 3.05 -9.07
C LYS A 39 15.14 3.09 -10.18
N PRO A 40 13.93 2.54 -9.95
CA PRO A 40 12.90 2.50 -10.98
C PRO A 40 12.25 3.87 -11.20
N GLU A 41 11.61 4.06 -12.35
CA GLU A 41 10.76 5.23 -12.62
C GLU A 41 9.45 5.18 -11.82
N PHE A 42 9.00 3.95 -11.52
CA PHE A 42 7.76 3.68 -10.81
C PHE A 42 7.92 2.42 -9.95
N ALA A 43 7.44 2.47 -8.70
CA ALA A 43 7.40 1.30 -7.85
C ALA A 43 6.06 1.15 -7.15
N VAL A 44 5.68 -0.11 -6.91
CA VAL A 44 4.47 -0.47 -6.15
C VAL A 44 4.85 -1.44 -5.05
N VAL A 45 4.37 -1.16 -3.84
CA VAL A 45 4.41 -2.10 -2.71
C VAL A 45 2.97 -2.47 -2.38
N HIS A 46 2.61 -3.72 -2.62
CA HIS A 46 1.34 -4.31 -2.23
C HIS A 46 1.51 -5.07 -0.90
N VAL A 47 0.64 -4.81 0.06
CA VAL A 47 0.65 -5.40 1.39
C VAL A 47 -0.65 -6.16 1.62
N GLN A 48 -0.54 -7.38 2.14
CA GLN A 48 -1.66 -8.24 2.49
C GLN A 48 -1.56 -8.67 3.96
N GLY A 49 -2.67 -9.08 4.56
CA GLY A 49 -2.67 -9.66 5.91
C GLY A 49 -2.72 -8.65 7.05
N LEU A 50 -3.10 -7.39 6.80
CA LEU A 50 -3.16 -6.35 7.85
C LEU A 50 -4.14 -6.69 8.97
N HIS A 51 -5.22 -7.42 8.69
CA HIS A 51 -6.20 -7.84 9.69
C HIS A 51 -5.68 -8.85 10.71
N SER A 52 -4.50 -9.43 10.51
CA SER A 52 -3.87 -10.30 11.50
C SER A 52 -3.15 -9.51 12.61
N ALA A 53 -2.97 -8.20 12.43
CA ALA A 53 -2.40 -7.33 13.46
C ALA A 53 -3.47 -6.89 14.48
N ASP A 54 -3.04 -6.67 15.72
CA ASP A 54 -3.91 -6.13 16.78
C ASP A 54 -4.34 -4.69 16.48
N ASP A 55 -3.46 -3.90 15.86
CA ASP A 55 -3.73 -2.54 15.38
C ASP A 55 -3.28 -2.38 13.92
N PRO A 56 -4.17 -2.72 12.96
CA PRO A 56 -3.86 -2.63 11.53
C PRO A 56 -3.53 -1.20 11.07
N ASP A 57 -4.12 -0.17 11.70
CA ASP A 57 -3.88 1.24 11.37
C ASP A 57 -2.46 1.65 11.76
N TYR A 58 -2.04 1.26 12.96
CA TYR A 58 -0.67 1.48 13.43
C TYR A 58 0.35 0.76 12.54
N ILE A 59 0.14 -0.52 12.26
CA ILE A 59 1.04 -1.30 11.39
C ILE A 59 1.16 -0.68 9.99
N SER A 60 0.04 -0.23 9.42
CA SER A 60 0.05 0.45 8.13
C SER A 60 0.96 1.69 8.14
N ARG A 61 0.89 2.50 9.21
CA ARG A 61 1.75 3.69 9.37
C ARG A 61 3.22 3.32 9.52
N VAL A 62 3.53 2.25 10.26
CA VAL A 62 4.91 1.74 10.43
C VAL A 62 5.50 1.29 9.10
N ILE A 63 4.73 0.60 8.27
CA ILE A 63 5.17 0.17 6.94
C ILE A 63 5.44 1.38 6.04
N ILE A 64 4.49 2.32 6.00
CA ILE A 64 4.58 3.54 5.18
C ILE A 64 5.83 4.35 5.56
N SER A 65 6.04 4.63 6.86
CA SER A 65 7.20 5.40 7.32
C SER A 65 8.51 4.62 7.13
N GLY A 66 8.51 3.31 7.42
CA GLY A 66 9.68 2.46 7.23
C GLY A 66 10.17 2.38 5.78
N ILE A 67 9.30 2.67 4.81
CA ILE A 67 9.66 2.74 3.39
C ILE A 67 9.98 4.17 2.94
N ILE A 68 9.06 5.11 3.14
CA ILE A 68 9.19 6.48 2.61
C ILE A 68 10.30 7.27 3.28
N ASP A 69 10.50 7.08 4.59
CA ASP A 69 11.48 7.87 5.35
C ASP A 69 12.93 7.41 5.10
N LEU A 70 13.13 6.35 4.31
CA LEU A 70 14.46 5.96 3.86
C LEU A 70 15.02 7.06 2.94
N PRO A 71 16.18 7.68 3.25
CA PRO A 71 16.70 8.83 2.51
C PRO A 71 16.85 8.59 1.01
N GLU A 72 17.17 7.37 0.61
CA GLU A 72 17.32 6.95 -0.78
C GLU A 72 15.99 6.96 -1.53
N ILE A 73 14.88 6.58 -0.88
CA ILE A 73 13.53 6.64 -1.45
C ILE A 73 13.12 8.10 -1.62
N HIS A 74 13.26 8.91 -0.57
CA HIS A 74 12.88 10.32 -0.61
C HIS A 74 13.67 11.13 -1.65
N LYS A 75 14.94 10.76 -1.91
CA LYS A 75 15.76 11.43 -2.94
C LYS A 75 15.40 10.99 -4.36
N HIS A 76 14.91 9.77 -4.52
CA HIS A 76 14.67 9.18 -5.83
C HIS A 76 13.24 9.39 -6.33
N PHE A 77 12.24 9.47 -5.45
CA PHE A 77 10.85 9.64 -5.84
C PHE A 77 10.28 10.99 -5.41
N ASP A 78 9.85 11.82 -6.36
CA ASP A 78 9.28 13.14 -6.08
C ASP A 78 7.88 13.08 -5.45
N SER A 79 7.18 11.95 -5.63
CA SER A 79 5.86 11.77 -5.02
C SER A 79 5.57 10.33 -4.66
N SER A 80 4.69 10.15 -3.67
CA SER A 80 4.10 8.86 -3.37
C SER A 80 2.66 8.98 -2.93
N ILE A 81 1.90 7.91 -3.13
CA ILE A 81 0.54 7.78 -2.64
C ILE A 81 0.36 6.41 -2.01
N ALA A 82 -0.09 6.38 -0.76
CA ALA A 82 -0.43 5.15 -0.05
C ALA A 82 -1.93 5.05 0.26
N PHE A 83 -2.48 3.86 0.06
CA PHE A 83 -3.86 3.51 0.39
C PHE A 83 -3.88 2.18 1.14
N PHE A 84 -4.22 2.23 2.42
CA PHE A 84 -4.33 1.06 3.28
C PHE A 84 -5.76 0.97 3.79
N ASP A 85 -6.47 -0.06 3.31
CA ASP A 85 -7.78 -0.42 3.81
C ASP A 85 -7.63 -1.44 4.93
N THR A 86 -7.70 -0.92 6.14
CA THR A 86 -7.61 -1.65 7.40
C THR A 86 -8.98 -2.05 7.95
N THR A 87 -10.09 -1.68 7.27
CA THR A 87 -11.45 -1.90 7.76
C THR A 87 -12.19 -3.02 7.04
N ILE A 88 -12.01 -3.17 5.72
CA ILE A 88 -12.78 -4.15 4.93
C ILE A 88 -11.90 -5.28 4.38
N THR A 89 -10.78 -4.97 3.72
CA THR A 89 -9.94 -5.96 3.02
C THR A 89 -8.67 -6.35 3.75
N GLY A 90 -8.10 -5.46 4.57
CA GLY A 90 -6.81 -5.68 5.20
C GLY A 90 -5.66 -5.63 4.19
N LEU A 91 -5.83 -4.84 3.14
CA LEU A 91 -4.87 -4.67 2.03
C LEU A 91 -4.31 -3.25 2.02
N GLY A 92 -3.03 -3.15 1.66
CA GLY A 92 -2.31 -1.89 1.49
C GLY A 92 -1.67 -1.79 0.12
N ASN A 93 -1.63 -0.58 -0.44
CA ASN A 93 -0.85 -0.28 -1.62
C ASN A 93 -0.09 1.02 -1.39
N LEU A 94 1.20 1.03 -1.70
CA LEU A 94 2.04 2.22 -1.77
C LEU A 94 2.57 2.33 -3.20
N TYR A 95 2.35 3.49 -3.81
CA TYR A 95 2.81 3.83 -5.15
C TYR A 95 3.89 4.91 -5.02
N LEU A 96 5.02 4.71 -5.68
CA LEU A 96 6.17 5.63 -5.71
C LEU A 96 6.40 6.07 -7.14
N PHE A 97 6.44 7.38 -7.39
CA PHE A 97 6.60 7.95 -8.73
C PHE A 97 7.84 8.84 -8.77
N ARG A 98 8.74 8.56 -9.72
CA ARG A 98 9.96 9.36 -9.88
C ARG A 98 9.61 10.79 -10.25
N ASP A 99 8.73 10.95 -11.23
CA ASP A 99 8.20 12.23 -11.70
C ASP A 99 6.67 12.20 -11.67
N HIS A 100 6.09 13.05 -10.82
CA HIS A 100 4.64 13.18 -10.65
C HIS A 100 3.97 13.94 -11.81
N SER A 101 4.71 14.74 -12.58
CA SER A 101 4.17 15.56 -13.68
C SER A 101 3.72 14.73 -14.88
N ALA A 102 4.27 13.52 -15.02
CA ALA A 102 3.87 12.56 -16.05
C ALA A 102 2.71 11.65 -15.63
N VAL A 103 2.22 11.75 -14.39
CA VAL A 103 1.27 10.78 -13.82
C VAL A 103 -0.06 11.43 -13.42
N GLN A 104 -1.14 10.83 -13.93
CA GLN A 104 -2.49 11.15 -13.50
C GLN A 104 -3.10 9.94 -12.80
N GLN A 105 -3.75 10.19 -11.68
CA GLN A 105 -4.56 9.20 -10.98
C GLN A 105 -6.04 9.45 -11.26
N PHE A 106 -6.82 8.39 -11.40
CA PHE A 106 -8.26 8.54 -11.44
C PHE A 106 -8.77 9.02 -10.08
N ASP A 107 -9.50 10.15 -10.07
CA ASP A 107 -10.17 10.65 -8.88
C ASP A 107 -11.35 9.76 -8.53
N ARG A 108 -11.02 8.72 -7.78
CA ARG A 108 -11.95 7.71 -7.28
C ARG A 108 -12.97 8.24 -6.28
N TYR A 109 -12.72 9.39 -5.65
CA TYR A 109 -13.61 9.93 -4.61
C TYR A 109 -14.79 10.66 -5.20
N LEU A 110 -14.53 11.49 -6.21
CA LEU A 110 -15.58 12.30 -6.83
C LEU A 110 -16.02 11.72 -8.17
N ASN A 111 -15.38 10.65 -8.64
CA ASN A 111 -15.61 10.04 -9.96
C ASN A 111 -15.53 11.09 -11.09
N THR A 112 -14.66 12.10 -10.93
CA THR A 112 -14.58 13.26 -11.83
C THR A 112 -13.60 13.09 -12.99
N GLY A 113 -12.95 11.92 -13.09
CA GLY A 113 -11.94 11.64 -14.10
C GLY A 113 -10.51 11.63 -13.54
N TYR A 114 -9.52 11.73 -14.42
CA TYR A 114 -8.11 11.72 -14.04
C TYR A 114 -7.66 13.08 -13.49
N ARG A 115 -6.94 13.06 -12.37
CA ARG A 115 -6.32 14.22 -11.72
C ARG A 115 -4.82 14.03 -11.65
N GLN A 116 -4.11 15.13 -11.82
CA GLN A 116 -2.66 15.16 -11.63
C GLN A 116 -2.31 14.78 -10.19
N ILE A 117 -1.30 13.92 -10.03
CA ILE A 117 -0.70 13.66 -8.72
C ILE A 117 0.07 14.91 -8.27
N ARG A 118 0.00 15.23 -6.98
CA ARG A 118 0.76 16.34 -6.38
C ARG A 118 2.16 15.87 -6.02
N ALA A 119 3.13 16.78 -6.05
CA ALA A 119 4.44 16.53 -5.44
C ALA A 119 4.29 16.25 -3.94
N GLY A 120 5.17 15.42 -3.39
CA GLY A 120 5.15 15.01 -1.99
C GLY A 120 4.50 13.64 -1.76
N HIS A 121 4.46 13.26 -0.48
CA HIS A 121 4.10 11.91 -0.04
C HIS A 121 2.78 11.93 0.72
N ASP A 122 1.73 11.40 0.09
CA ASP A 122 0.38 11.34 0.65
C ASP A 122 0.05 9.91 1.11
N SER A 123 -0.70 9.79 2.21
CA SER A 123 -1.16 8.48 2.69
C SER A 123 -2.56 8.53 3.29
N ILE A 124 -3.31 7.46 3.07
CA ILE A 124 -4.65 7.25 3.62
C ILE A 124 -4.69 5.86 4.24
N VAL A 125 -4.96 5.83 5.55
CA VAL A 125 -5.08 4.62 6.37
C VAL A 125 -6.44 4.67 7.06
N GLY A 126 -7.24 3.60 6.93
CA GLY A 126 -8.46 3.37 7.73
C GLY A 126 -9.61 4.37 7.55
N ARG A 127 -9.55 5.31 6.60
CA ARG A 127 -10.63 6.29 6.38
C ARG A 127 -11.88 5.64 5.78
N SER A 128 -13.05 6.10 6.22
CA SER A 128 -14.38 5.78 5.66
C SER A 128 -14.53 6.08 4.16
N GLU A 129 -13.65 6.87 3.57
CA GLU A 129 -13.60 7.07 2.12
C GLU A 129 -13.15 5.80 1.36
N ALA A 130 -12.56 4.81 2.04
CA ALA A 130 -12.33 3.46 1.53
C ALA A 130 -13.64 2.64 1.46
N ASP A 131 -14.67 2.99 2.24
CA ASP A 131 -15.96 2.29 2.28
C ASP A 131 -16.74 2.41 0.97
N GLY A 132 -16.44 3.39 0.12
CA GLY A 132 -17.18 3.61 -1.13
C GLY A 132 -16.82 2.65 -2.26
N PHE A 133 -15.58 2.16 -2.31
CA PHE A 133 -15.08 1.31 -3.40
C PHE A 133 -14.81 -0.13 -2.98
N ILE A 134 -14.50 -0.36 -1.70
CA ILE A 134 -14.31 -1.71 -1.16
C ILE A 134 -15.64 -2.31 -0.67
N ARG A 135 -16.71 -1.50 -0.65
CA ARG A 135 -18.07 -2.03 -0.72
C ARG A 135 -18.34 -2.60 -2.11
N ASN A 136 -17.97 -3.87 -2.22
CA ASN A 136 -18.67 -4.89 -2.97
C ASN A 136 -19.23 -4.48 -4.33
N THR A 137 -18.40 -4.55 -5.36
CA THR A 137 -18.82 -4.53 -6.77
C THR A 137 -19.77 -5.69 -7.14
N PHE A 138 -20.01 -6.64 -6.23
CA PHE A 138 -20.86 -7.83 -6.41
C PHE A 138 -22.11 -7.86 -5.50
N GLY A 139 -22.40 -6.81 -4.73
CA GLY A 139 -23.68 -6.67 -4.00
C GLY A 139 -23.89 -7.55 -2.77
N GLU A 140 -22.88 -8.23 -2.25
CA GLU A 140 -22.99 -9.04 -1.02
C GLU A 140 -22.88 -8.20 0.27
N GLN A 141 -23.67 -8.55 1.29
CA GLN A 141 -23.73 -7.80 2.53
C GLN A 141 -22.49 -8.04 3.43
N PRO A 142 -22.02 -7.02 4.19
CA PRO A 142 -20.74 -7.06 4.91
C PRO A 142 -20.67 -8.01 6.12
N ILE A 143 -21.78 -8.67 6.47
CA ILE A 143 -21.94 -9.29 7.80
C ILE A 143 -21.46 -10.74 7.81
N ILE A 144 -21.41 -11.43 6.66
CA ILE A 144 -21.19 -12.89 6.62
C ILE A 144 -19.73 -13.26 6.35
N ILE A 145 -18.93 -12.38 5.74
CA ILE A 145 -17.56 -12.69 5.30
C ILE A 145 -16.51 -12.51 6.42
N ARG A 146 -16.87 -11.87 7.54
CA ARG A 146 -15.95 -11.49 8.63
C ARG A 146 -15.18 -12.63 9.30
N ARG A 147 -15.54 -13.89 9.09
CA ARG A 147 -14.93 -15.04 9.79
C ARG A 147 -14.53 -16.23 8.92
N GLN A 148 -14.88 -16.27 7.63
CA GLN A 148 -14.65 -17.50 6.85
C GLN A 148 -13.31 -17.54 6.12
N PHE A 149 -12.74 -16.41 5.70
CA PHE A 149 -11.50 -16.40 4.91
C PHE A 149 -10.24 -16.83 5.70
N TYR A 150 -10.15 -16.52 7.00
CA TYR A 150 -8.96 -16.87 7.81
C TYR A 150 -9.12 -18.16 8.62
N VAL A 151 -10.33 -18.74 8.67
CA VAL A 151 -10.59 -19.98 9.43
C VAL A 151 -10.33 -21.23 8.57
N SER A 152 -10.29 -21.11 7.24
CA SER A 152 -10.11 -22.28 6.35
C SER A 152 -8.66 -22.75 6.15
N THR A 153 -7.65 -22.01 6.64
CA THR A 153 -6.22 -22.35 6.40
C THR A 153 -5.48 -22.94 7.60
N GLN A 154 -6.13 -23.19 8.73
CA GLN A 154 -5.55 -24.00 9.82
C GLN A 154 -5.86 -25.49 9.63
N LYS A 155 -5.29 -26.12 8.60
CA LYS A 155 -5.02 -27.57 8.58
C LYS A 155 -3.87 -27.85 7.62
N PHE A 156 -2.64 -27.89 8.15
CA PHE A 156 -1.63 -28.91 7.86
C PHE A 156 -0.68 -29.00 9.04
#